data_AF-A0A135VYR5-F1
#
_entry.id   AF-A0A135VYR5-F1
#
_cell.length_a   1.000
_cell.length_b   1.000
_cell.length_c   1.000
_cell.angle_alpha   90.00
_cell.angle_beta   90.00
_cell.angle_gamma   90.00
#
_symmetry.space_group_name_H-M   'P 1'
#
loop_
_entity.id
_entity.type
_entity.pdbx_description
1 polymer ?
#
loop_
_entity_poly.entity_id
_entity_poly.type
_entity_poly.pdbx_seq_one_letter_code
_entity_poly.pdbx_strand_id
1 'polypeptide(L)'
;MPEAPSLDDLPDEVFVALGRRGMEGIPLKECTYACDGKELTLIEMKREPEEIAGRGLEPVTEDWLVECDKCKRPFTIRAKIRYVDGERIDTMVSLLDDRGNDLGWLGSF
;
A
#
# COMPACT_ATOMS: atom_id res chain seq x y z
N MET A 1 -3.98 -8.92 -22.79
CA MET A 1 -3.81 -9.69 -21.54
C MET A 1 -3.72 -8.64 -20.45
N PRO A 2 -4.56 -8.66 -19.41
CA PRO A 2 -4.33 -7.76 -18.29
C PRO A 2 -2.94 -8.07 -17.73
N GLU A 3 -2.10 -7.06 -17.60
CA GLU A 3 -0.78 -7.20 -16.98
C GLU A 3 -1.00 -7.68 -15.54
N ALA A 4 -0.21 -8.66 -15.11
CA ALA A 4 -0.28 -9.12 -13.73
C ALA A 4 0.14 -7.95 -12.82
N PRO A 5 -0.54 -7.72 -11.68
CA PRO A 5 -0.18 -6.65 -10.77
C PRO A 5 1.29 -6.76 -10.37
N SER A 6 2.01 -5.64 -10.39
CA SER A 6 3.43 -5.54 -10.04
C SER A 6 3.62 -4.55 -8.89
N LEU A 7 4.71 -4.67 -8.14
CA LEU A 7 5.11 -3.63 -7.19
C LEU A 7 5.42 -2.29 -7.87
N ASP A 8 5.61 -2.28 -9.20
CA ASP A 8 5.76 -1.05 -9.99
C ASP A 8 4.49 -0.20 -10.01
N ASP A 9 3.33 -0.80 -9.73
CA ASP A 9 2.05 -0.08 -9.60
C ASP A 9 1.96 0.74 -8.29
N LEU A 10 2.84 0.45 -7.32
CA LEU A 10 2.98 1.21 -6.10
C LEU A 10 4.10 2.26 -6.21
N PRO A 11 3.94 3.44 -5.58
CA PRO A 11 5.02 4.42 -5.52
C PRO A 11 6.18 3.88 -4.67
N ASP A 12 7.39 4.40 -4.90
CA ASP A 12 8.56 4.02 -4.12
C ASP A 12 8.50 4.53 -2.67
N GLU A 13 7.84 5.67 -2.46
CA GLU A 13 7.64 6.31 -1.16
C GLU A 13 6.21 6.83 -0.98
N VAL A 14 5.78 6.93 0.27
CA VAL A 14 4.52 7.55 0.67
C VAL A 14 4.78 8.67 1.65
N PHE A 15 3.94 9.70 1.66
CA PHE A 15 4.20 10.89 2.47
C PHE A 15 3.33 10.91 3.72
N VAL A 16 3.97 11.10 4.87
CA VAL A 16 3.31 11.34 6.16
C VAL A 16 3.43 12.80 6.55
N ALA A 17 2.33 13.39 7.02
CA ALA A 17 2.34 14.75 7.55
C ALA A 17 2.87 14.76 9.00
N LEU A 18 3.96 15.49 9.25
CA LEU A 18 4.56 15.67 10.59
C LEU A 18 4.15 16.99 11.25
N GLY A 19 2.96 17.50 10.91
CA GLY A 19 2.46 18.79 11.38
C GLY A 19 3.35 19.96 10.95
N ARG A 20 3.86 20.76 11.90
CA ARG A 20 4.71 21.94 11.59
C ARG A 20 6.09 21.57 11.04
N ARG A 21 6.49 20.29 11.11
CA ARG A 21 7.78 19.80 10.59
C ARG A 21 7.75 19.49 9.09
N GLY A 22 6.60 19.62 8.44
CA GLY A 22 6.42 19.36 7.01
C GLY A 22 5.94 17.94 6.72
N MET A 23 6.42 17.37 5.62
CA MET A 23 6.11 16.00 5.19
C MET A 23 7.39 15.17 5.18
N GLU A 24 7.29 13.90 5.55
CA GLU A 24 8.38 12.93 5.46
C GLU A 24 7.99 11.82 4.47
N GLY A 25 8.88 11.53 3.53
CA GLY A 25 8.76 10.41 2.61
C GLY A 25 9.21 9.14 3.30
N ILE A 26 8.32 8.16 3.40
CA ILE A 26 8.61 6.84 3.96
C ILE A 26 8.71 5.85 2.80
N PRO A 27 9.83 5.13 2.66
CA PRO A 27 9.99 4.14 1.60
C PRO A 27 8.95 3.02 1.78
N LEU A 28 8.15 2.79 0.75
CA LEU A 28 7.08 1.80 0.76
C LEU A 28 7.60 0.40 0.41
N LYS A 29 8.60 0.34 -0.47
CA LYS A 29 9.17 -0.91 -1.01
C LYS A 29 10.34 -1.45 -0.18
N GLU A 30 10.34 -1.19 1.13
CA GLU A 30 11.36 -1.68 2.07
C GLU A 30 10.75 -2.56 3.19
N CYS A 31 11.57 -3.44 3.75
CA CYS A 31 11.21 -4.32 4.87
C CYS A 31 10.78 -3.48 6.08
N THR A 32 9.52 -3.62 6.52
CA THR A 32 9.02 -2.93 7.72
C THR A 32 9.63 -3.47 9.03
N TYR A 33 10.15 -4.69 9.02
CA TYR A 33 10.85 -5.27 10.17
C TYR A 33 12.28 -4.72 10.26
N ALA A 34 12.92 -4.84 11.45
CA ALA A 34 14.30 -4.42 11.72
C ALA A 34 15.37 -5.26 11.00
N CYS A 35 15.12 -5.59 9.73
CA CYS A 35 15.89 -6.45 8.88
C CYS A 35 16.68 -5.67 7.82
N ASP A 36 16.39 -4.38 7.61
CA ASP A 36 17.01 -3.51 6.59
C ASP A 36 17.01 -4.13 5.17
N GLY A 37 15.98 -4.93 4.86
CA GLY A 37 15.79 -5.50 3.53
C GLY A 37 15.20 -4.45 2.58
N LYS A 38 15.76 -4.32 1.38
CA LYS A 38 15.31 -3.35 0.36
C LYS A 38 14.61 -3.97 -0.83
N GLU A 39 14.54 -5.30 -0.84
CA GLU A 39 13.96 -6.09 -1.92
C GLU A 39 12.76 -6.83 -1.36
N LEU A 40 11.61 -6.60 -2.00
CA LEU A 40 10.34 -7.22 -1.69
C LEU A 40 9.87 -7.99 -2.92
N THR A 41 9.34 -9.19 -2.69
CA THR A 41 8.67 -9.99 -3.70
C THR A 41 7.16 -9.90 -3.47
N LEU A 42 6.40 -9.56 -4.52
CA LEU A 42 4.93 -9.64 -4.48
C LEU A 42 4.49 -11.09 -4.47
N ILE A 43 3.70 -11.48 -3.47
CA ILE A 43 3.08 -12.80 -3.39
C ILE A 43 1.67 -12.75 -3.98
N GLU A 44 0.87 -11.78 -3.56
CA GLU A 44 -0.53 -11.69 -3.93
C GLU A 44 -1.01 -10.23 -3.88
N MET A 45 -1.91 -9.87 -4.77
CA MET A 45 -2.62 -8.60 -4.72
C MET A 45 -4.13 -8.89 -4.72
N LYS A 46 -4.84 -8.31 -3.76
CA LYS A 46 -6.30 -8.39 -3.63
C LYS A 46 -6.90 -7.00 -3.71
N ARG A 47 -7.98 -6.87 -4.47
CA ARG A 47 -8.71 -5.61 -4.65
C ARG A 47 -10.17 -5.80 -4.30
N GLU A 48 -10.69 -4.94 -3.44
CA GLU A 48 -12.10 -4.98 -3.01
C GLU A 48 -12.71 -3.58 -2.94
N PRO A 49 -13.81 -3.30 -3.66
CA PRO A 49 -14.40 -4.12 -4.72
C PRO A 49 -13.50 -4.21 -5.95
N GLU A 50 -13.59 -5.31 -6.71
CA GLU A 50 -12.80 -5.51 -7.94
C GLU A 50 -13.06 -4.42 -8.98
N GLU A 51 -14.32 -4.00 -9.12
CA GLU A 51 -14.77 -2.94 -10.03
C GLU A 51 -15.45 -1.79 -9.27
N ILE A 52 -15.29 -0.58 -9.79
CA ILE A 52 -16.04 0.61 -9.34
C ILE A 52 -17.15 0.91 -10.36
N ALA A 53 -18.30 1.38 -9.87
CA ALA A 53 -19.44 1.78 -10.69
C ALA A 53 -19.23 3.14 -11.38
N GLY A 54 -18.24 3.93 -10.96
CA GLY A 54 -17.92 5.24 -11.51
C GLY A 54 -18.93 6.33 -11.11
N ARG A 55 -19.56 6.20 -9.94
CA ARG A 55 -20.61 7.14 -9.48
C ARG A 55 -20.60 7.32 -7.97
N GLY A 56 -20.61 8.58 -7.53
CA GLY A 56 -20.55 8.92 -6.12
C GLY A 56 -19.23 8.53 -5.47
N LEU A 57 -19.23 8.40 -4.15
CA LEU A 57 -18.05 8.04 -3.38
C LEU A 57 -17.93 6.50 -3.28
N GLU A 58 -16.82 5.98 -3.76
CA GLU A 58 -16.55 4.54 -3.86
C GLU A 58 -15.20 4.21 -3.22
N PRO A 59 -15.20 3.64 -2.00
CA PRO A 59 -13.96 3.20 -1.36
C PRO A 59 -13.51 1.86 -1.96
N VAL A 60 -12.23 1.78 -2.32
CA VAL A 60 -11.55 0.56 -2.78
C VAL A 60 -10.38 0.28 -1.84
N THR A 61 -10.18 -0.99 -1.50
CA THR A 61 -9.04 -1.46 -0.73
C THR A 61 -8.21 -2.38 -1.62
N GLU A 62 -6.92 -2.07 -1.73
CA GLU A 62 -5.92 -2.89 -2.41
C GLU A 62 -4.93 -3.41 -1.37
N ASP A 63 -4.95 -4.72 -1.13
CA ASP A 63 -4.08 -5.42 -0.21
C ASP A 63 -2.98 -6.14 -1.00
N TRP A 64 -1.74 -5.66 -0.85
CA TRP A 64 -0.56 -6.18 -1.51
C TRP A 64 0.25 -7.00 -0.51
N LEU A 65 0.12 -8.33 -0.58
CA LEU A 65 0.90 -9.25 0.24
C LEU A 65 2.31 -9.37 -0.35
N VAL A 66 3.30 -8.93 0.40
CA VAL A 66 4.71 -8.92 0.00
C VAL A 66 5.56 -9.72 0.96
N GLU A 67 6.63 -10.32 0.46
CA GLU A 67 7.66 -10.98 1.26
C GLU A 67 8.99 -10.24 1.13
N CYS A 68 9.65 -9.99 2.26
CA CYS A 68 11.02 -9.50 2.22
C CYS A 68 12.00 -10.61 1.84
N ASP A 69 12.85 -10.36 0.83
CA ASP A 69 13.78 -11.38 0.34
C ASP A 69 14.89 -11.72 1.34
N LYS A 70 15.20 -10.81 2.25
CA LYS A 70 16.25 -10.99 3.25
C LYS A 70 15.80 -11.78 4.48
N CYS A 71 14.65 -11.43 5.07
CA CYS A 71 14.16 -12.06 6.30
C CYS A 71 13.05 -13.08 6.08
N LYS A 72 12.53 -13.17 4.85
CA LYS A 72 11.48 -14.10 4.43
C LYS A 72 10.20 -13.99 5.27
N ARG A 73 9.94 -12.80 5.81
CA ARG A 73 8.71 -12.48 6.52
C ARG A 73 7.74 -11.80 5.57
N PRO A 74 6.50 -12.29 5.49
CA PRO A 74 5.46 -11.61 4.75
C PRO A 74 4.87 -10.46 5.57
N PHE A 75 4.38 -9.44 4.87
CA PHE A 75 3.56 -8.38 5.42
C PHE A 75 2.65 -7.83 4.31
N THR A 76 1.60 -7.11 4.67
CA THR A 76 0.65 -6.56 3.68
C THR A 76 0.75 -5.05 3.64
N ILE A 77 0.93 -4.50 2.44
CA ILE A 77 0.74 -3.09 2.17
C ILE A 77 -0.73 -2.90 1.79
N ARG A 78 -1.49 -2.20 2.63
CA ARG A 78 -2.91 -1.91 2.41
C ARG A 78 -3.07 -0.49 1.89
N ALA A 79 -3.50 -0.34 0.66
CA ALA A 79 -3.86 0.92 0.03
C ALA A 79 -5.38 1.09 0.01
N LYS A 80 -5.90 2.01 0.81
CA LYS A 80 -7.31 2.43 0.79
C LYS A 80 -7.45 3.62 -0.14
N ILE A 81 -8.07 3.39 -1.28
CA ILE A 81 -8.27 4.36 -2.34
C ILE A 81 -9.70 4.87 -2.26
N ARG A 82 -9.88 6.19 -2.35
CA ARG A 82 -11.21 6.78 -2.50
C ARG A 82 -11.40 7.28 -3.91
N TYR A 83 -12.40 6.72 -4.60
CA TYR A 83 -12.86 7.23 -5.88
C TYR A 83 -14.08 8.13 -5.67
N VAL A 84 -14.17 9.21 -6.43
CA VAL A 84 -15.35 10.06 -6.53
C VAL A 84 -15.67 10.22 -8.01
N ASP A 85 -16.85 9.75 -8.41
CA ASP A 85 -17.31 9.79 -9.82
C ASP A 85 -16.30 9.19 -10.81
N GLY A 86 -15.62 8.12 -10.39
CA GLY A 86 -14.61 7.41 -11.19
C GLY A 86 -13.19 8.00 -11.10
N GLU A 87 -13.00 9.15 -10.47
CA GLU A 87 -11.67 9.76 -10.27
C GLU A 87 -11.08 9.40 -8.91
N ARG A 88 -9.80 9.02 -8.89
CA ARG A 88 -9.05 8.73 -7.66
C ARG A 88 -8.71 10.04 -6.95
N ILE A 89 -9.23 10.21 -5.73
CA ILE A 89 -9.07 11.44 -4.94
C ILE A 89 -7.93 11.33 -3.92
N ASP A 90 -7.82 10.20 -3.24
CA ASP A 90 -6.70 9.95 -2.33
C ASP A 90 -6.37 8.47 -2.24
N THR A 91 -5.20 8.19 -1.69
CA THR A 91 -4.83 6.85 -1.27
C THR A 91 -4.12 6.88 0.06
N MET A 92 -4.72 6.22 1.03
CA MET A 92 -4.14 6.04 2.35
C MET A 92 -3.46 4.69 2.41
N VAL A 93 -2.19 4.67 2.83
CA VAL A 93 -1.41 3.44 2.94
C VAL A 93 -1.18 3.09 4.40
N SER A 94 -1.42 1.83 4.75
CA SER A 94 -1.07 1.24 6.04
C SER A 94 -0.35 -0.08 5.86
N LEU A 95 0.36 -0.53 6.88
CA LEU A 95 1.01 -1.84 6.89
C LEU A 95 0.26 -2.79 7.81
N LEU A 96 0.14 -4.05 7.41
CA LEU A 96 -0.31 -5.13 8.27
C LEU A 96 0.81 -6.14 8.45
N ASP A 97 0.95 -6.69 9.65
CA ASP A 97 1.86 -7.81 9.88
C ASP A 97 1.35 -9.12 9.28
N ASP A 98 2.14 -10.18 9.42
CA ASP A 98 1.83 -11.56 8.99
C ASP A 98 0.57 -12.15 9.64
N ARG A 99 0.05 -11.51 10.70
CA ARG A 99 -1.16 -11.91 11.43
C ARG A 99 -2.36 -11.01 11.11
N GLY A 100 -2.19 -10.04 10.22
CA GLY A 100 -3.21 -9.05 9.86
C GLY A 100 -3.40 -7.93 10.89
N ASN A 101 -2.50 -7.78 11.85
CA ASN A 101 -2.53 -6.65 12.78
C ASN A 101 -2.05 -5.40 12.06
N ASP A 102 -2.81 -4.32 12.20
CA ASP A 102 -2.44 -3.01 11.66
C ASP A 102 -1.22 -2.48 12.42
N LEU A 103 -0.09 -2.37 11.72
CA LEU A 103 1.16 -1.81 12.22
C LEU A 103 1.15 -0.28 12.19
N GLY A 104 0.11 0.32 11.62
CA GLY A 104 -0.11 1.75 11.58
C GLY A 104 -0.23 2.30 10.16
N TRP A 105 -0.73 3.54 10.12
CA TRP A 105 -0.77 4.35 8.92
C TRP A 105 0.63 4.84 8.55
N LEU A 106 1.02 4.62 7.30
CA LEU A 106 2.31 5.00 6.74
C LEU A 106 2.26 6.39 6.11
N GLY A 107 1.18 6.72 5.40
CA GLY A 107 1.12 7.96 4.64
C GLY A 107 0.02 7.96 3.58
N SER A 108 0.06 8.98 2.73
CA SER A 108 -0.83 9.09 1.57
C SER A 108 -0.07 9.58 0.35
N PHE A 109 -0.63 9.29 -0.83
CA PHE A 109 -0.17 9.80 -2.12
C PHE A 109 -1.34 9.93 -3.09
#